data_AF-A0AB37QXH2-F1
#
_entry.id   AF-A0AB37QXH2-F1
#
_cell.length_a   1.000
_cell.length_b   1.000
_cell.length_c   1.000
_cell.angle_alpha   90.00
_cell.angle_beta   90.00
_cell.angle_gamma   90.00
#
_symmetry.space_group_name_H-M   'P 1'
#
loop_
_entity.id
_entity.type
_entity.pdbx_description
1 polymer ?
#
loop_
_entity_poly.entity_id
_entity_poly.type
_entity_poly.pdbx_seq_one_letter_code
_entity_poly.pdbx_strand_id
1 'polypeptide(L)'
;GVATPTEAFAALAEGADVLKLFPAEQMSPAVVKAWLAVLPKGTILLPVGGISPDNMKVFLDAGVKGFGLGSGLFKPGMSAADVAERAKAYVAAWKQHSAAHSD
;
A
#
# COMPACT_ATOMS: atom_id res chain seq x y z
N GLY A 1 2.81 -1.42 12.40
CA GLY A 1 3.47 -1.28 11.09
C GLY A 1 4.72 -2.12 11.12
N VAL A 2 5.12 -2.70 10.00
CA VAL A 2 6.15 -3.73 9.90
C VAL A 2 7.12 -3.43 8.76
N ALA A 3 8.37 -3.85 8.92
CA ALA A 3 9.45 -3.75 7.94
C ALA A 3 10.14 -5.10 7.68
N THR A 4 9.83 -6.14 8.46
CA THR A 4 10.30 -7.53 8.25
C THR A 4 9.18 -8.59 8.34
N PRO A 5 9.36 -9.80 7.75
CA PRO A 5 8.41 -10.89 7.92
C PRO A 5 8.22 -11.32 9.37
N THR A 6 9.28 -11.28 10.19
CA THR A 6 9.20 -11.60 11.63
C THR A 6 8.21 -10.68 12.35
N GLU A 7 8.29 -9.38 12.09
CA GLU A 7 7.34 -8.40 12.66
C GLU A 7 5.92 -8.60 12.09
N ALA A 8 5.79 -9.00 10.82
CA ALA A 8 4.51 -9.30 10.21
C ALA A 8 3.81 -10.48 10.91
N PHE A 9 4.52 -11.59 11.13
CA PHE A 9 3.97 -12.73 11.88
C PHE A 9 3.65 -12.38 13.33
N ALA A 10 4.52 -11.62 14.00
CA ALA A 10 4.25 -11.16 15.37
C ALA A 10 2.98 -10.30 15.45
N ALA A 11 2.81 -9.34 14.53
CA ALA A 11 1.63 -8.48 14.51
C ALA A 11 0.34 -9.28 14.23
N LEU A 12 0.38 -10.27 13.33
CA LEU A 12 -0.77 -11.13 13.07
C LEU A 12 -1.12 -12.02 14.28
N ALA A 13 -0.11 -12.53 15.00
CA ALA A 13 -0.33 -13.32 16.22
C ALA A 13 -0.98 -12.50 17.34
N GLU A 14 -0.70 -11.19 17.40
CA GLU A 14 -1.35 -10.23 18.30
C GLU A 14 -2.73 -9.74 17.78
N GLY A 15 -3.24 -10.32 16.70
CA GLY A 15 -4.59 -10.06 16.20
C GLY A 15 -4.72 -8.87 15.25
N ALA A 16 -3.64 -8.42 14.60
CA ALA A 16 -3.73 -7.39 13.58
C ALA A 16 -4.50 -7.87 12.34
N ASP A 17 -5.57 -7.17 11.95
CA ASP A 17 -6.31 -7.45 10.72
C ASP A 17 -5.57 -7.00 9.45
N VAL A 18 -4.76 -5.94 9.59
CA VAL A 18 -4.10 -5.25 8.48
C VAL A 18 -2.68 -4.87 8.87
N LEU A 19 -1.73 -5.14 7.97
CA LEU A 19 -0.33 -4.84 8.15
C LEU A 19 0.07 -3.62 7.30
N LYS A 20 0.50 -2.54 7.95
CA LYS A 20 1.21 -1.43 7.30
C LYS A 20 2.65 -1.85 7.00
N LEU A 21 3.03 -2.00 5.74
CA LEU A 21 4.43 -2.15 5.29
C LEU A 21 5.06 -0.77 5.15
N PHE A 22 6.08 -0.47 5.95
CA PHE A 22 6.73 0.85 5.94
C PHE A 22 8.23 0.75 6.25
N PRO A 23 9.10 1.49 5.52
CA PRO A 23 8.80 2.35 4.37
C PRO A 23 8.73 1.56 3.05
N ALA A 24 7.64 1.69 2.29
CA ALA A 24 7.42 0.92 1.07
C ALA A 24 8.37 1.28 -0.09
N GLU A 25 8.90 2.50 -0.15
CA GLU A 25 9.90 2.89 -1.15
C GLU A 25 11.21 2.11 -1.07
N GLN A 26 11.51 1.48 0.07
CA GLN A 26 12.65 0.57 0.23
C GLN A 26 12.31 -0.89 -0.13
N MET A 27 11.04 -1.20 -0.40
CA MET A 27 10.55 -2.54 -0.65
C MET A 27 10.11 -2.66 -2.10
N SER A 28 10.86 -3.44 -2.90
CA SER A 28 10.47 -3.67 -4.30
C SER A 28 9.16 -4.49 -4.36
N PRO A 29 8.38 -4.38 -5.45
CA PRO A 29 7.20 -5.23 -5.67
C PRO A 29 7.50 -6.75 -5.55
N ALA A 30 8.71 -7.17 -5.91
CA ALA A 30 9.15 -8.55 -5.74
C ALA A 30 9.26 -8.96 -4.27
N VAL A 31 9.76 -8.07 -3.40
CA VAL A 31 9.80 -8.30 -1.94
C VAL A 31 8.38 -8.40 -1.39
N VAL A 32 7.49 -7.50 -1.79
CA VAL A 32 6.07 -7.52 -1.38
C VAL A 32 5.39 -8.83 -1.77
N LYS A 33 5.58 -9.29 -3.02
CA LYS A 33 5.06 -10.56 -3.50
C LYS A 33 5.64 -11.76 -2.71
N ALA A 34 6.92 -11.73 -2.39
CA ALA A 34 7.57 -12.79 -1.61
C ALA A 34 7.00 -12.87 -0.18
N TRP A 35 6.69 -11.74 0.45
CA TRP A 35 6.02 -11.72 1.75
C TRP A 35 4.61 -12.29 1.66
N LEU A 36 3.80 -11.83 0.71
CA LEU A 36 2.43 -12.32 0.53
C LEU A 36 2.37 -13.83 0.23
N ALA A 37 3.44 -14.41 -0.33
CA ALA A 37 3.54 -15.85 -0.57
C ALA A 37 3.74 -16.68 0.72
N VAL A 38 4.30 -16.10 1.79
CA VAL A 38 4.56 -16.81 3.05
C VAL A 38 3.59 -16.42 4.17
N LEU A 39 2.98 -15.24 4.10
CA LEU A 39 1.99 -14.80 5.07
C LEU A 39 0.71 -15.63 4.97
N PRO A 40 -0.07 -15.76 6.07
CA PRO A 40 -1.35 -16.46 6.06
C PRO A 40 -2.26 -15.97 4.93
N LYS A 41 -2.95 -16.89 4.26
CA LYS A 41 -3.87 -16.57 3.17
C LYS A 41 -4.90 -15.53 3.62
N GLY A 42 -5.07 -14.49 2.82
CA GLY A 42 -6.01 -13.40 3.12
C GLY A 42 -5.40 -12.21 3.86
N THR A 43 -4.15 -12.30 4.33
CA THR A 43 -3.44 -11.18 4.96
C THR A 43 -3.50 -9.92 4.09
N ILE A 44 -3.90 -8.81 4.70
CA ILE A 44 -3.95 -7.49 4.03
C ILE A 44 -2.65 -6.76 4.35
N LEU A 45 -1.76 -6.66 3.37
CA LEU A 45 -0.52 -5.88 3.45
C LEU A 45 -0.70 -4.57 2.67
N LEU A 46 -0.52 -3.44 3.34
CA LEU A 46 -0.67 -2.09 2.77
C LEU A 46 0.69 -1.39 2.69
N PRO A 47 1.24 -1.14 1.48
CA PRO A 47 2.43 -0.32 1.31
C PRO A 47 2.19 1.14 1.74
N VAL A 48 3.10 1.69 2.53
CA VAL A 48 3.07 3.08 3.00
C VAL A 48 4.46 3.70 2.92
N GLY A 49 4.55 4.91 2.38
CA GLY A 49 5.81 5.64 2.14
C GLY A 49 6.22 5.56 0.67
N GLY A 50 6.35 6.72 0.03
CA GLY A 50 6.71 6.83 -1.40
C GLY A 50 5.64 6.38 -2.40
N ILE A 51 4.40 6.13 -1.97
CA ILE A 51 3.30 5.74 -2.88
C ILE A 51 2.81 6.97 -3.65
N SER A 52 2.66 6.83 -4.97
CA SER A 52 2.12 7.83 -5.90
C SER A 52 1.17 7.16 -6.91
N PRO A 53 0.31 7.92 -7.61
CA PRO A 53 -0.54 7.35 -8.66
C PRO A 53 0.23 6.52 -9.69
N ASP A 54 1.45 6.92 -10.04
CA ASP A 54 2.28 6.29 -11.08
C ASP A 54 2.85 4.93 -10.67
N ASN A 55 3.03 4.68 -9.37
CA ASN A 55 3.63 3.44 -8.88
C ASN A 55 2.64 2.46 -8.23
N MET A 56 1.36 2.84 -8.10
CA MET A 56 0.35 1.96 -7.51
C MET A 56 0.21 0.64 -8.27
N LYS A 57 0.30 0.66 -9.60
CA LYS A 57 0.11 -0.54 -10.43
C LYS A 57 1.04 -1.68 -10.03
N VAL A 58 2.34 -1.41 -9.87
CA VAL A 58 3.32 -2.48 -9.62
C VAL A 58 3.12 -3.15 -8.26
N PHE A 59 2.60 -2.42 -7.28
CA PHE A 59 2.26 -2.99 -5.97
C PHE A 59 0.93 -3.74 -6.02
N LEU A 60 -0.07 -3.24 -6.75
CA LEU A 60 -1.33 -3.97 -6.99
C LEU A 60 -1.07 -5.31 -7.67
N ASP A 61 -0.24 -5.32 -8.73
CA ASP A 61 0.19 -6.53 -9.43
C ASP A 61 0.96 -7.51 -8.49
N ALA A 62 1.56 -7.01 -7.40
CA ALA A 62 2.21 -7.84 -6.38
C ALA A 62 1.23 -8.49 -5.39
N GLY A 63 -0.05 -8.08 -5.40
CA GLY A 63 -1.13 -8.65 -4.60
C GLY A 63 -1.57 -7.81 -3.39
N VAL A 64 -1.13 -6.55 -3.28
CA VAL A 64 -1.59 -5.67 -2.19
C VAL A 64 -3.04 -5.25 -2.43
N LYS A 65 -3.77 -5.00 -1.34
CA LYS A 65 -5.21 -4.65 -1.39
C LYS A 65 -5.50 -3.18 -1.06
N GLY A 66 -4.47 -2.35 -0.99
CA GLY A 66 -4.61 -0.94 -0.70
C GLY A 66 -3.27 -0.29 -0.38
N PHE A 67 -3.32 0.98 0.02
CA PHE A 67 -2.15 1.82 0.24
C PHE A 67 -2.39 2.79 1.40
N GLY A 68 -1.33 3.16 2.11
CA GLY A 68 -1.33 4.33 2.97
C GLY A 68 -0.69 5.52 2.26
N LEU A 69 -1.42 6.63 2.18
CA LEU A 69 -1.00 7.84 1.47
C LEU A 69 -0.55 8.90 2.46
N GLY A 70 0.70 9.37 2.29
CA GLY A 70 1.31 10.39 3.16
C GLY A 70 1.53 11.70 2.43
N SER A 71 2.80 12.12 2.34
CA SER A 71 3.23 13.38 1.72
C SER A 71 2.86 13.50 0.23
N GLY A 72 2.61 12.37 -0.45
CA GLY A 72 2.07 12.34 -1.80
C GLY A 72 0.63 12.86 -1.88
N LEU A 73 -0.19 12.71 -0.83
CA LEU A 73 -1.56 13.22 -0.77
C LEU A 73 -1.63 14.61 -0.10
N PHE A 74 -0.97 14.77 1.04
CA PHE A 74 -1.04 15.99 1.84
C PHE A 74 0.33 16.42 2.38
N LYS A 75 0.61 17.72 2.33
CA LYS A 75 1.74 18.36 3.03
C LYS A 75 1.22 19.61 3.76
N PRO A 76 1.79 19.98 4.92
CA PRO A 76 1.46 21.24 5.57
C PRO A 76 1.57 22.42 4.60
N GLY A 77 0.57 23.31 4.62
CA GLY A 77 0.49 24.46 3.72
C GLY A 77 -0.30 24.23 2.43
N MET A 78 -0.73 23.01 2.13
CA MET A 78 -1.62 22.75 0.99
C MET A 78 -3.04 23.25 1.25
N SER A 79 -3.68 23.77 0.21
CA SER A 79 -5.11 24.10 0.26
C SER A 79 -5.97 22.84 0.16
N ALA A 80 -7.23 22.94 0.57
CA ALA A 80 -8.21 21.87 0.36
C ALA A 80 -8.39 21.53 -1.14
N ALA A 81 -8.24 22.52 -2.04
CA ALA A 81 -8.31 22.30 -3.48
C ALA A 81 -7.14 21.45 -3.98
N ASP A 82 -5.91 21.71 -3.52
CA ASP A 82 -4.73 20.92 -3.89
C ASP A 82 -4.86 19.48 -3.41
N VAL A 83 -5.34 19.28 -2.18
CA VAL A 83 -5.56 17.93 -1.63
C VAL A 83 -6.66 17.20 -2.42
N ALA A 84 -7.74 17.89 -2.79
CA ALA A 84 -8.82 17.32 -3.58
C ALA A 84 -8.34 16.92 -4.98
N GLU A 85 -7.50 17.72 -5.64
CA GLU A 85 -6.89 17.38 -6.93
C GLU A 85 -6.03 16.12 -6.82
N ARG A 86 -5.14 16.05 -5.83
CA ARG A 86 -4.31 14.86 -5.61
C ARG A 86 -5.12 13.62 -5.26
N ALA A 87 -6.13 13.76 -4.39
CA ALA A 87 -7.03 12.67 -4.05
C ALA A 87 -7.72 12.11 -5.28
N LYS A 88 -8.20 12.97 -6.21
CA LYS A 88 -8.78 12.55 -7.48
C LYS A 88 -7.79 11.77 -8.33
N ALA A 89 -6.51 12.16 -8.36
CA ALA A 89 -5.47 11.42 -9.08
C ALA A 89 -5.26 10.00 -8.50
N TYR A 90 -5.20 9.86 -7.17
CA TYR A 90 -5.13 8.53 -6.53
C TYR A 90 -6.35 7.67 -6.82
N VAL A 91 -7.55 8.26 -6.76
CA VAL A 91 -8.81 7.55 -7.06
C VAL A 91 -8.84 7.12 -8.54
N ALA A 92 -8.38 7.96 -9.46
CA ALA A 92 -8.29 7.62 -10.87
C ALA A 92 -7.31 6.45 -11.11
N ALA A 93 -6.10 6.52 -10.54
CA ALA A 93 -5.12 5.43 -10.65
C ALA A 93 -5.62 4.12 -10.01
N TRP A 94 -6.29 4.20 -8.85
CA TRP A 94 -6.94 3.05 -8.24
C TRP A 94 -7.95 2.41 -9.20
N LYS A 95 -8.91 3.18 -9.72
CA LYS A 95 -9.93 2.67 -10.64
C LYS A 95 -9.33 2.07 -11.91
N GLN A 96 -8.25 2.66 -12.42
CA GLN A 96 -7.56 2.18 -13.62
C GLN A 96 -6.87 0.82 -13.39
N HIS A 97 -6.38 0.55 -12.18
CA HIS A 97 -5.53 -0.62 -11.91
C HIS A 97 -6.19 -1.71 -11.07
N SER A 98 -7.21 -1.38 -10.26
CA SER A 98 -7.87 -2.32 -9.35
C SER A 98 -8.91 -3.20 -10.03
N ALA A 99 -9.52 -2.75 -11.14
CA ALA A 99 -10.57 -3.50 -11.85
C ALA A 99 -10.07 -4.85 -12.41
N ALA A 100 -8.76 -4.98 -12.63
CA ALA A 100 -8.12 -6.21 -13.12
C ALA A 100 -7.91 -7.30 -12.05
N HIS A 101 -8.23 -7.04 -10.78
CA HIS A 101 -7.93 -7.92 -9.65
C HIS A 101 -9.19 -8.37 -8.87
N SER A 102 -10.35 -8.43 -9.54
CA SER A 102 -11.66 -8.69 -8.94
C SER A 102 -12.03 -10.19 -8.84
N ASP A 103 -11.04 -11.09 -8.85
CA ASP A 103 -11.22 -12.55 -8.77
C ASP A 103 -10.68 -13.13 -7.45
#